data_AF-A0A934CYL2-F1
#
_entry.id   AF-A0A934CYL2-F1
#
_cell.length_a   1.000
_cell.length_b   1.000
_cell.length_c   1.000
_cell.angle_alpha   90.00
_cell.angle_beta   90.00
_cell.angle_gamma   90.00
#
_symmetry.space_group_name_H-M   'P 1'
#
loop_
_entity.id
_entity.type
_entity.pdbx_description
1 polymer ?
#
loop_
_entity_poly.entity_id
_entity_poly.type
_entity_poly.pdbx_seq_one_letter_code
_entity_poly.pdbx_strand_id
1 'polypeptide(L)' 'MDMTDPLRREEKKESAPDRHDSGPTRPDVSRPGRDNILKRMKRVDPKQSEKYKQRTGQ' A
#
# COMPACT_ATOMS: atom_id res chain seq x y z
N MET A 1 -17.77 -34.36 -26.18
CA MET A 1 -16.89 -34.37 -24.99
C MET A 1 -16.69 -32.94 -24.56
N ASP A 2 -17.39 -32.50 -23.52
CA ASP A 2 -17.17 -31.19 -22.92
C ASP A 2 -15.77 -31.14 -22.34
N MET A 3 -14.88 -30.38 -22.96
CA MET A 3 -13.54 -30.11 -22.42
C MET A 3 -13.68 -29.08 -21.31
N THR A 4 -13.86 -29.56 -20.07
CA THR A 4 -13.70 -28.71 -18.89
C THR A 4 -12.24 -28.27 -18.83
N ASP A 5 -12.00 -26.98 -19.06
CA ASP A 5 -10.67 -26.38 -19.03
C ASP A 5 -9.97 -26.69 -17.68
N PRO A 6 -8.84 -27.41 -17.66
CA PRO A 6 -8.14 -27.79 -16.44
C PRO A 6 -7.57 -26.58 -15.67
N LEU A 7 -7.57 -25.39 -16.27
CA LEU A 7 -7.18 -24.12 -15.64
C LEU A 7 -8.36 -23.41 -14.98
N ARG A 8 -9.60 -23.89 -15.14
CA ARG A 8 -10.75 -23.38 -14.39
C ARG A 8 -10.63 -23.85 -12.95
N ARG A 9 -9.76 -23.18 -12.20
CA ARG A 9 -9.81 -23.15 -10.75
C ARG A 9 -11.17 -22.55 -10.40
N GLU A 10 -12.15 -23.42 -10.20
CA GLU A 10 -13.39 -23.14 -9.49
C GLU A 10 -13.06 -22.09 -8.43
N GLU A 11 -13.61 -20.89 -8.59
CA GLU A 11 -13.47 -19.84 -7.60
C GLU A 11 -14.14 -20.35 -6.33
N LYS A 12 -13.35 -21.02 -5.49
CA LYS A 12 -13.66 -21.11 -4.09
C LYS A 12 -13.73 -19.66 -3.63
N LYS A 13 -14.94 -19.14 -3.59
CA LYS A 13 -15.33 -18.10 -2.64
C LYS A 13 -15.08 -18.71 -1.27
N GLU A 14 -13.82 -18.73 -0.87
CA GLU A 14 -13.45 -18.90 0.52
C GLU A 14 -14.06 -17.68 1.19
N SER A 15 -15.16 -17.97 1.88
CA SER A 15 -15.83 -17.08 2.80
C SER A 15 -14.75 -16.31 3.55
N ALA A 16 -14.67 -15.01 3.26
CA ALA A 16 -13.89 -14.10 4.08
C ALA A 16 -14.32 -14.37 5.53
N PRO A 17 -13.41 -14.71 6.44
CA PRO A 17 -13.80 -14.78 7.84
C PRO A 17 -14.32 -13.38 8.19
N ASP A 18 -15.53 -13.35 8.73
CA ASP A 18 -16.18 -12.19 9.31
C ASP A 18 -15.26 -11.67 10.44
N ARG A 19 -14.25 -10.89 10.06
CA ARG A 19 -13.32 -10.23 10.98
C ARG A 19 -13.92 -8.88 11.37
N HIS A 20 -15.15 -8.91 11.83
CA HIS A 20 -15.68 -7.81 12.61
C HIS A 20 -15.15 -7.96 14.05
N ASP A 21 -14.25 -7.04 14.41
CA ASP A 21 -14.18 -6.47 15.77
C ASP A 21 -13.57 -7.31 16.91
N SER A 22 -12.40 -7.94 16.71
CA SER A 22 -11.64 -8.54 17.83
C SER A 22 -10.15 -8.20 17.80
N GLY A 23 -9.84 -6.96 17.41
CA GLY A 23 -8.48 -6.45 17.43
C GLY A 23 -8.41 -4.99 17.01
N PRO A 24 -7.34 -4.27 17.36
CA PRO A 24 -7.21 -2.86 17.02
C PRO A 24 -7.35 -2.66 15.50
N THR A 25 -8.31 -1.82 15.12
CA THR A 25 -8.50 -1.41 13.73
C THR A 25 -7.23 -0.75 13.23
N ARG A 26 -6.84 -1.05 11.98
CA ARG A 26 -5.74 -0.32 11.33
C ARG A 26 -6.07 1.17 11.38
N PRO A 27 -5.11 2.02 11.78
CA PRO A 27 -5.36 3.45 11.81
C PRO A 27 -5.72 3.95 10.40
N ASP A 28 -6.70 4.85 10.31
CA ASP A 28 -7.03 5.56 9.08
C ASP A 28 -5.91 6.56 8.79
N VAL A 29 -4.81 6.06 8.22
CA VAL A 29 -3.67 6.89 7.82
C VAL A 29 -3.83 7.17 6.33
N SER A 30 -4.40 8.34 6.01
CA SER A 30 -4.33 8.86 4.65
C SER A 30 -2.87 8.94 4.23
N ARG A 31 -2.55 8.38 3.05
CA ARG A 31 -1.20 8.44 2.49
C ARG A 31 -0.80 9.90 2.43
N PRO A 32 0.27 10.29 3.13
CA PRO A 32 0.65 11.69 3.15
C PRO A 32 0.93 12.18 1.73
N GLY A 33 0.24 13.25 1.31
CA GLY A 33 0.34 13.79 -0.05
C GLY A 33 1.78 14.03 -0.51
N ARG A 34 2.00 13.86 -1.82
CA ARG A 34 3.33 14.01 -2.47
C ARG A 34 3.89 15.43 -2.29
N ASP A 35 3.02 16.42 -2.13
CA ASP A 35 3.35 17.84 -2.08
C ASP A 35 4.23 18.22 -0.88
N ASN A 36 4.27 17.38 0.17
CA ASN A 36 5.01 17.64 1.40
C ASN A 36 6.14 16.65 1.68
N ILE A 37 6.63 15.93 0.67
CA ILE A 37 7.67 14.91 0.86
C ILE A 37 9.00 15.52 1.32
N LEU A 38 9.50 16.57 0.65
CA LEU A 38 10.76 17.23 1.01
C LEU A 38 10.73 17.80 2.42
N LYS A 39 9.61 18.40 2.83
CA LYS A 39 9.44 18.99 4.17
C LYS A 39 9.50 17.92 5.27
N ARG A 40 8.95 16.72 5.03
CA ARG A 40 9.06 15.59 5.96
C ARG A 40 10.43 14.95 5.91
N MET A 41 11.00 14.76 4.73
CA MET A 41 12.37 14.27 4.60
C MET A 41 13.31 15.17 5.37
N LYS A 42 13.20 16.50 5.26
CA LYS A 42 14.03 17.43 6.04
C LYS A 42 13.88 17.28 7.55
N ARG A 43 12.67 16.95 8.04
CA ARG A 43 12.42 16.69 9.47
C ARG A 43 13.02 15.37 9.95
N VAL A 44 13.00 14.34 9.10
CA VAL A 44 13.48 12.98 9.43
C VAL A 44 14.98 12.87 9.19
N ASP A 45 15.44 13.31 8.02
CA ASP A 45 16.83 13.36 7.57
C ASP A 45 17.06 14.50 6.55
N PRO A 46 17.67 15.62 6.98
CA PRO A 46 18.02 16.74 6.10
C PRO A 46 18.95 16.36 4.93
N LYS A 47 19.89 15.44 5.14
CA LYS A 47 20.85 15.05 4.09
C LYS A 47 20.14 14.28 2.99
N GLN A 48 19.18 13.44 3.36
CA GLN A 48 18.39 12.69 2.40
C GLN A 48 17.42 13.58 1.62
N SER A 49 16.87 14.65 2.22
CA SER A 49 16.08 15.62 1.45
C SER A 49 16.89 16.31 0.35
N GLU A 50 18.14 16.68 0.64
CA GLU A 50 19.01 17.31 -0.36
C GLU A 50 19.36 16.34 -1.49
N LYS A 51 19.74 15.09 -1.16
CA LYS A 51 20.01 14.06 -2.18
C LYS A 51 18.81 13.80 -3.08
N TYR A 52 17.61 13.72 -2.50
CA TYR A 52 16.39 13.51 -3.26
C TYR A 52 16.13 14.69 -4.19
N LYS A 53 16.25 15.93 -3.69
CA LYS A 53 16.14 17.17 -4.47
C LYS A 53 17.06 17.15 -5.70
N GLN A 54 18.34 16.83 -5.51
CA GLN A 54 19.32 16.73 -6.58
C GLN A 54 19.00 15.60 -7.58
N ARG A 55 18.48 14.47 -7.09
CA ARG A 55 18.20 13.29 -7.92
C ARG A 55 16.93 13.46 -8.76
N THR A 56 15.89 14.05 -8.19
CA THR A 56 14.57 14.17 -8.85
C THR A 56 14.39 15.49 -9.58
N GLY A 57 15.28 16.47 -9.38
CA GLY A 57 15.12 17.82 -9.92
C GLY A 57 13.94 18.58 -9.29
N GLN A 58 13.49 18.15 -8.11
CA GLN A 58 12.39 18.75 -7.37
C GLN A 58 12.82 19.99 -6.58
#